data_AF-A0A231GZ75-F1
#
_entry.id   AF-A0A231GZ75-F1
#
_cell.length_a   1.000
_cell.length_b   1.000
_cell.length_c   1.000
_cell.angle_alpha   90.00
_cell.angle_beta   90.00
_cell.angle_gamma   90.00
#
_symmetry.space_group_name_H-M   'P 1'
#
loop_
_entity.id
_entity.type
_entity.pdbx_description
1 polymer ?
#
loop_
_entity_poly.entity_id
_entity_poly.type
_entity_poly.pdbx_seq_one_letter_code
_entity_poly.pdbx_strand_id
1 'polypeptide(L)'
;MQACREAMKDLVVTGQPNPHAVLFPARNGSLRNPKNFGRAWRAARCENYAWVTPHTFRRVVATVVDNANGDPERAARQLGNTEAVAKAHYVDIPATAPDNREVFERWARGDVSKTVRSG
;
A
#
# COMPACT_ATOMS: atom_id res chain seq x y z
N MET A 1 15.51 -0.89 17.59
CA MET A 1 16.16 -0.24 16.41
C MET A 1 17.27 -1.08 15.80
N GLN A 2 18.24 -1.60 16.56
CA GLN A 2 19.36 -2.40 16.02
C GLN A 2 18.90 -3.68 15.28
N ALA A 3 17.99 -4.46 15.86
CA ALA A 3 17.48 -5.69 15.25
C ALA A 3 16.76 -5.45 13.91
N CYS A 4 15.93 -4.40 13.84
CA CYS A 4 15.26 -3.98 12.62
C CYS A 4 16.28 -3.56 11.51
N ARG A 5 17.43 -2.95 11.88
CA ARG A 5 18.50 -2.56 10.96
C ARG A 5 19.31 -3.77 10.44
N GLU A 6 19.61 -4.73 11.30
CA GLU A 6 20.28 -5.98 10.90
C GLU A 6 19.41 -6.82 9.95
N ALA A 7 18.10 -6.93 10.25
CA ALA A 7 17.16 -7.63 9.36
C ALA A 7 17.06 -6.97 7.97
N MET A 8 17.25 -5.65 7.87
CA MET A 8 17.33 -4.97 6.58
C MET A 8 18.57 -5.36 5.77
N LYS A 9 19.70 -5.70 6.40
CA LYS A 9 20.88 -6.21 5.67
C LYS A 9 20.60 -7.56 5.02
N ASP A 10 19.79 -8.42 5.66
CA ASP A 10 19.36 -9.70 5.09
C ASP A 10 18.35 -9.57 3.92
N LEU A 11 17.71 -8.40 3.81
CA LEU A 11 16.87 -8.03 2.68
C LEU A 11 17.69 -7.37 1.57
N VAL A 12 18.68 -6.56 1.94
CA VAL A 12 19.61 -5.89 1.02
C VAL A 12 20.75 -6.85 0.69
N VAL A 13 20.44 -7.96 0.00
CA VAL A 13 21.46 -8.69 -0.77
C VAL A 13 21.63 -7.96 -2.08
N THR A 14 22.14 -6.72 -2.02
CA THR A 14 22.46 -5.95 -3.22
C THR A 14 23.77 -6.47 -3.80
N GLY A 15 23.70 -7.07 -4.99
CA GLY A 15 24.86 -7.22 -5.87
C GLY A 15 25.64 -8.53 -5.81
N GLN A 16 25.20 -9.55 -5.06
CA GLN A 16 25.81 -10.88 -5.18
C GLN A 16 25.21 -11.60 -6.41
N PRO A 17 26.04 -12.09 -7.35
CA PRO A 17 25.57 -12.92 -8.45
C PRO A 17 24.82 -14.12 -7.87
N ASN A 18 23.54 -14.26 -8.23
CA ASN A 18 22.75 -15.43 -7.88
C ASN A 18 22.30 -16.14 -9.16
N PRO A 19 22.08 -17.47 -9.12
CA PRO A 19 21.73 -18.25 -10.31
C PRO A 19 20.46 -17.79 -11.03
N HIS A 20 19.61 -16.99 -10.37
CA HIS A 20 18.34 -16.51 -10.90
C HIS A 20 18.34 -15.00 -11.22
N ALA A 21 19.47 -14.30 -11.06
CA ALA A 21 19.60 -12.85 -11.25
C ALA A 21 18.51 -12.00 -10.54
N VAL A 22 17.98 -12.46 -9.40
CA VAL A 22 16.93 -11.73 -8.66
C VAL A 22 17.52 -10.68 -7.73
N LEU A 23 16.76 -9.61 -7.48
CA LEU A 23 17.15 -8.53 -6.54
C LEU A 23 17.13 -8.98 -5.07
N PHE A 24 16.26 -9.93 -4.72
CA PHE A 24 16.04 -10.38 -3.34
C PHE A 24 16.18 -11.91 -3.21
N PRO A 25 17.39 -12.47 -3.40
CA PRO A 25 17.60 -13.90 -3.25
C PRO A 25 17.44 -14.35 -1.78
N ALA A 26 17.18 -15.63 -1.56
CA ALA A 26 17.38 -16.27 -0.27
C ALA A 26 18.88 -16.32 0.08
N ARG A 27 19.22 -16.61 1.34
CA ARG A 27 20.62 -16.62 1.82
C ARG A 27 21.54 -17.56 1.01
N ASN A 28 21.00 -18.63 0.43
CA ASN A 28 21.71 -19.59 -0.41
C ASN A 28 21.64 -19.27 -1.92
N GLY A 29 21.15 -18.08 -2.30
CA GLY A 29 21.01 -17.69 -3.71
C GLY A 29 19.74 -18.19 -4.41
N SER A 30 18.92 -19.02 -3.76
CA SER A 30 17.66 -19.51 -4.35
C SER A 30 16.57 -18.43 -4.37
N LEU A 31 15.46 -18.72 -5.05
CA LEU A 31 14.24 -17.91 -4.94
C LEU A 31 13.74 -17.85 -3.50
N ARG A 32 13.28 -16.67 -3.06
CA ARG A 32 12.71 -16.48 -1.73
C ARG A 32 11.24 -16.89 -1.74
N ASN A 33 10.88 -17.85 -0.90
CA ASN A 33 9.48 -18.28 -0.73
C ASN A 33 8.77 -17.45 0.36
N PRO A 34 7.42 -17.50 0.43
CA PRO A 34 6.65 -16.73 1.42
C PRO A 34 7.04 -17.02 2.87
N LYS A 35 7.40 -18.26 3.19
CA LYS A 35 7.80 -18.68 4.55
C LYS A 35 9.12 -18.01 4.98
N ASN A 36 10.09 -17.95 4.08
CA ASN A 36 11.38 -17.30 4.30
C ASN A 36 11.22 -15.78 4.41
N PHE A 37 10.34 -15.18 3.59
CA PHE A 37 9.97 -13.77 3.73
C PHE A 37 9.30 -13.47 5.07
N GLY A 38 8.35 -14.29 5.51
CA GLY A 38 7.64 -14.09 6.78
C GLY A 38 8.55 -14.11 8.01
N ARG A 39 9.67 -14.83 7.97
CA ARG A 39 10.70 -14.78 9.03
C ARG A 39 11.44 -13.44 9.03
N ALA A 40 11.96 -13.02 7.87
CA ALA A 40 12.66 -11.74 7.72
C ALA A 40 11.74 -10.55 8.08
N TRP A 41 10.48 -10.60 7.65
CA TRP A 41 9.45 -9.61 8.00
C TRP A 41 9.25 -9.48 9.51
N ARG A 42 9.07 -10.61 10.22
CA ARG A 42 8.91 -10.60 11.68
C ARG A 42 10.12 -10.01 12.40
N ALA A 43 11.32 -10.30 11.93
CA ALA A 43 12.55 -9.72 12.47
C ALA A 43 12.64 -8.21 12.18
N ALA A 44 12.34 -7.79 10.95
CA ALA A 44 12.42 -6.40 10.51
C ALA A 44 11.38 -5.48 11.17
N ARG A 45 10.19 -6.01 11.48
CA ARG A 45 9.16 -5.23 12.18
C ARG A 45 9.35 -5.23 13.70
N CYS A 46 10.21 -6.07 14.26
CA CYS A 46 10.41 -6.20 15.71
C CYS A 46 9.08 -6.55 16.45
N GLU A 47 9.07 -6.63 17.79
CA GLU A 47 7.86 -7.00 18.57
C GLU A 47 6.84 -5.87 18.69
N ASN A 48 7.32 -4.62 18.74
CA ASN A 48 6.45 -3.43 18.88
C ASN A 48 5.43 -3.28 17.74
N TYR A 49 5.72 -3.85 16.57
CA TYR A 49 4.84 -3.83 15.41
C TYR A 49 4.28 -5.23 15.11
N ALA A 50 4.05 -6.05 16.15
CA ALA A 50 3.51 -7.41 16.02
C ALA A 50 2.23 -7.50 15.18
N TRP A 51 1.36 -6.52 15.34
CA TRP A 51 0.09 -6.37 14.64
C TRP A 51 0.25 -5.97 13.16
N VAL A 52 1.43 -5.49 12.75
CA VAL A 52 1.69 -5.09 11.37
C VAL A 52 1.97 -6.33 10.52
N THR A 53 1.05 -6.59 9.61
CA THR A 53 1.14 -7.63 8.58
C THR A 53 1.49 -7.02 7.22
N PRO A 54 1.94 -7.81 6.23
CA PRO A 54 2.08 -7.32 4.86
C PRO A 54 0.77 -6.73 4.31
N HIS A 55 -0.37 -7.29 4.71
CA HIS A 55 -1.67 -6.79 4.29
C HIS A 55 -1.98 -5.40 4.89
N THR A 56 -1.81 -5.21 6.19
CA THR A 56 -2.01 -3.89 6.83
C THR A 56 -1.01 -2.87 6.32
N PHE A 57 0.24 -3.26 6.05
CA PHE A 57 1.24 -2.39 5.43
C PHE A 57 0.80 -1.94 4.03
N ARG A 58 0.26 -2.87 3.23
CA ARG A 58 -0.26 -2.57 1.89
C ARG A 58 -1.46 -1.61 1.92
N ARG A 59 -2.32 -1.69 2.94
CA ARG A 59 -3.40 -0.71 3.18
C ARG A 59 -2.87 0.69 3.45
N VAL A 60 -1.88 0.79 4.34
CA VAL A 60 -1.26 2.08 4.70
C VAL A 60 -0.67 2.76 3.46
N VAL A 61 0.08 2.04 2.63
CA VAL A 61 0.67 2.59 1.40
C VAL A 61 -0.41 3.11 0.44
N ALA A 62 -1.47 2.32 0.22
CA ALA A 62 -2.56 2.72 -0.67
C ALA A 62 -3.29 3.96 -0.16
N THR A 63 -3.57 4.01 1.14
CA THR A 63 -4.24 5.14 1.80
C THR A 63 -3.38 6.42 1.73
N VAL A 64 -2.06 6.31 1.94
CA VAL A 64 -1.15 7.47 1.82
C VAL A 64 -1.13 8.00 0.39
N VAL A 65 -1.09 7.10 -0.62
CA VAL A 65 -1.12 7.50 -2.03
C VAL A 65 -2.45 8.14 -2.39
N ASP A 66 -3.56 7.54 -1.97
CA ASP A 66 -4.90 8.09 -2.20
C ASP A 66 -5.06 9.47 -1.56
N ASN A 67 -4.76 9.62 -0.27
CA ASN A 67 -4.87 10.89 0.44
C ASN A 67 -4.00 12.00 -0.16
N ALA A 68 -2.82 11.66 -0.68
CA ALA A 68 -1.93 12.65 -1.30
C ALA A 68 -2.41 13.13 -2.67
N ASN A 69 -3.23 12.35 -3.39
CA ASN A 69 -3.64 12.65 -4.75
C ASN A 69 -5.15 12.87 -4.92
N GLY A 70 -5.97 12.47 -3.94
CA GLY A 70 -7.43 12.40 -4.05
C GLY A 70 -7.92 11.43 -5.12
N ASP A 71 -7.09 10.43 -5.49
CA ASP A 71 -7.31 9.58 -6.66
C ASP A 71 -7.03 8.10 -6.35
N PRO A 72 -8.10 7.31 -6.14
CA PRO A 72 -8.01 5.88 -5.87
C PRO A 72 -7.42 5.08 -7.04
N GLU A 73 -7.48 5.60 -8.27
CA GLU A 73 -6.90 4.96 -9.43
C GLU A 73 -5.36 4.94 -9.33
N ARG A 74 -4.76 6.00 -8.78
CA ARG A 74 -3.31 6.05 -8.52
C ARG A 74 -2.89 5.03 -7.47
N ALA A 75 -3.67 4.90 -6.40
CA ALA A 75 -3.44 3.86 -5.39
C ALA A 75 -3.53 2.47 -6.03
N ALA A 76 -4.52 2.24 -6.89
CA ALA A 76 -4.68 0.97 -7.60
C ALA A 76 -3.50 0.64 -8.54
N ARG A 77 -3.05 1.63 -9.31
CA ARG A 77 -1.87 1.50 -10.18
C ARG A 77 -0.60 1.19 -9.37
N GLN A 78 -0.39 1.86 -8.23
CA GLN A 78 0.74 1.56 -7.33
C GLN A 78 0.68 0.13 -6.79
N LEU A 79 -0.52 -0.36 -6.50
CA LEU A 79 -0.73 -1.72 -6.02
C LEU A 79 -0.69 -2.78 -7.14
N GLY A 80 -0.85 -2.37 -8.40
CA GLY A 80 -1.01 -3.29 -9.53
C GLY A 80 -2.35 -4.03 -9.51
N ASN A 81 -3.43 -3.36 -9.10
CA ASN A 81 -4.79 -3.92 -9.10
C ASN A 81 -5.80 -2.93 -9.71
N THR A 82 -7.08 -3.29 -9.69
CA THR A 82 -8.16 -2.42 -10.17
C THR A 82 -8.57 -1.41 -9.10
N GLU A 83 -9.11 -0.27 -9.53
CA GLU A 83 -9.62 0.77 -8.64
C GLU A 83 -10.66 0.22 -7.64
N ALA A 84 -11.55 -0.66 -8.11
CA ALA A 84 -12.55 -1.30 -7.26
C ALA A 84 -11.91 -2.12 -6.12
N VAL A 85 -10.86 -2.90 -6.42
CA VAL A 85 -10.14 -3.71 -5.42
C VAL A 85 -9.37 -2.82 -4.46
N ALA A 86 -8.75 -1.75 -4.95
CA ALA A 86 -8.05 -0.78 -4.10
C ALA A 86 -9.02 -0.12 -3.11
N LYS A 87 -10.15 0.42 -3.58
CA LYS A 87 -11.19 1.04 -2.74
C LYS A 87 -11.76 0.07 -1.70
N ALA A 88 -12.05 -1.17 -2.10
CA ALA A 88 -12.72 -2.13 -1.23
C ALA A 88 -11.81 -2.69 -0.12
N HIS A 89 -10.52 -2.87 -0.39
CA HIS A 89 -9.64 -3.67 0.48
C HIS A 89 -8.38 -2.96 0.95
N TYR A 90 -7.98 -1.86 0.31
CA TYR A 90 -6.68 -1.25 0.53
C TYR A 90 -6.70 0.24 0.89
N VAL A 91 -7.68 1.01 0.43
CA VAL A 91 -7.86 2.41 0.83
C VAL A 91 -8.71 2.46 2.09
N ASP A 92 -8.17 3.04 3.15
CA ASP A 92 -8.94 3.28 4.37
C ASP A 92 -9.96 4.39 4.13
N ILE A 93 -11.23 4.05 4.33
CA ILE A 93 -12.32 5.02 4.27
C ILE A 93 -12.29 5.81 5.59
N PRO A 94 -12.13 7.15 5.57
CA PRO A 94 -12.16 7.95 6.77
C PRO A 94 -13.44 7.71 7.58
N ALA A 95 -13.31 7.47 8.89
CA ALA A 95 -14.46 7.28 9.77
C ALA A 95 -15.35 8.53 9.85
N THR A 96 -14.76 9.69 9.62
CA THR A 96 -15.47 10.98 9.54
C THR A 96 -15.53 11.40 8.08
N ALA A 97 -16.73 11.52 7.54
CA ALA A 97 -16.91 12.08 6.20
C ALA A 97 -16.45 13.56 6.20
N PRO A 98 -15.78 14.03 5.14
CA PRO A 98 -15.48 15.44 4.99
C PRO A 98 -16.77 16.28 5.00
N ASP A 99 -16.67 17.52 5.45
CA ASP A 99 -17.81 18.44 5.50
C ASP A 99 -18.27 18.79 4.08
N ASN A 100 -19.35 18.15 3.65
CA ASN A 100 -19.91 18.29 2.31
C ASN A 100 -21.09 19.29 2.28
N ARG A 101 -21.33 20.07 3.35
CA ARG A 101 -22.49 20.98 3.44
C ARG A 101 -22.56 21.94 2.27
N GLU A 102 -21.44 22.54 1.86
CA GLU A 102 -21.40 23.46 0.71
C GLU A 102 -21.88 22.79 -0.60
N VAL A 103 -21.47 21.55 -0.84
CA VAL A 103 -21.87 20.78 -2.03
C VAL A 103 -23.36 20.48 -2.00
N PHE A 104 -23.90 20.08 -0.84
CA PHE A 104 -25.33 19.82 -0.68
C PHE A 104 -26.18 21.09 -0.77
N GLU A 105 -25.70 22.19 -0.23
CA GLU A 105 -26.35 23.51 -0.31
C GLU A 105 -26.43 24.03 -1.74
N ARG A 106 -25.36 23.86 -2.53
CA ARG A 106 -25.37 24.19 -3.97
C ARG A 106 -26.33 23.28 -4.75
N TRP A 107 -26.40 21.99 -4.40
CA TRP A 107 -27.35 21.07 -5.00
C TRP A 107 -28.80 21.45 -4.67
N ALA A 108 -29.08 21.80 -3.42
CA ALA A 108 -30.41 22.21 -2.97
C ALA A 108 -30.90 23.51 -3.64
N ARG A 109 -29.98 24.44 -3.95
CA ARG A 109 -30.27 25.66 -4.72
C ARG A 109 -30.46 25.44 -6.23
N GLY A 110 -30.12 24.25 -6.74
CA GLY A 110 -30.20 23.94 -8.18
C GLY A 110 -28.97 24.38 -8.98
N ASP A 111 -27.87 24.77 -8.33
CA ASP A 111 -26.68 25.36 -8.96
C ASP A 111 -25.71 24.30 -9.56
N VAL A 112 -26.03 23.02 -9.39
CA VAL A 112 -25.17 21.92 -9.87
C VAL A 112 -25.70 21.42 -11.21
N SER A 113 -25.12 21.93 -12.30
CA SER A 113 -25.35 21.41 -13.65
C SER A 113 -24.98 19.92 -13.71
N LYS A 114 -25.88 19.08 -14.21
CA LYS A 114 -25.51 17.74 -14.66
C LYS A 114 -24.57 17.90 -15.83
N THR A 115 -23.26 17.82 -15.62
CA THR A 115 -22.33 17.59 -16.73
C THR A 115 -22.60 16.18 -17.25
N VAL A 116 -23.54 16.08 -18.19
CA VAL A 116 -23.70 14.91 -19.06
C VAL A 116 -22.37 14.76 -19.78
N ARG A 117 -21.56 13.77 -19.37
CA ARG A 117 -20.48 13.26 -20.20
C ARG A 117 -21.12 12.48 -21.34
N SER A 118 -21.38 13.19 -22.43
CA SER A 118 -21.59 12.62 -23.76
C SER A 118 -20.24 12.18 -24.33
N GLY A 119 -20.15 10.93 -24.80
CA GLY A 119 -19.01 10.41 -25.56
C GLY A 119 -18.35 9.21 -24.93
#